data_AF-A0A8T4J2D6-F1
#
_entry.id   AF-A0A8T4J2D6-F1
#
_cell.length_a   1.000
_cell.length_b   1.000
_cell.length_c   1.000
_cell.angle_alpha   90.00
_cell.angle_beta   90.00
_cell.angle_gamma   90.00
#
_symmetry.space_group_name_H-M   'P 1'
#
loop_
_entity.id
_entity.type
_entity.pdbx_description
1 polymer ?
#
loop_
_entity_poly.entity_id
_entity_poly.type
_entity_poly.pdbx_seq_one_letter_code
_entity_poly.pdbx_strand_id
1 'polypeptide(L)'
;MTTLTHPAGPPLGADRDGTDGTDGTDAAGARAVKPRWERPAYWGLLVVAAVLYLWGLGASGYANSFYSAAAQAGGASWKAFLFGSLDAGNAITVDKPPAALWPMGLSVRLFGLGSWQILVPQALMGVGTVAVLFAAVRRRFGPAAGLLAGALLALTPVAALMFRFNNPDALLCLLMVAALYGVQRALEDARTKWLLFAGLCFGLGFLTKTLQAWLILPPLALVYVVCAPARLPRRIGQLALAGLVMVVSGGWWVALAELWPAASRPYIGGSQTNSFLELTFGYNGFGRITGNETGSVGGGAPGGGPGGGGGPG
;
A
#
# COMPACT_ATOMS: atom_id res chain seq x y z
N MET A 1 -71.56 32.23 71.39
CA MET A 1 -71.55 32.01 69.93
C MET A 1 -70.30 32.72 69.38
N THR A 2 -69.23 31.98 69.06
CA THR A 2 -68.81 31.62 67.68
C THR A 2 -68.45 32.91 66.89
N THR A 3 -67.25 33.18 66.36
CA THR A 3 -66.14 32.33 65.90
C THR A 3 -64.88 33.16 65.60
N LEU A 4 -63.74 32.46 65.65
CA LEU A 4 -62.35 32.76 65.27
C LEU A 4 -62.09 33.49 63.93
N THR A 5 -61.03 34.31 63.88
CA THR A 5 -60.04 34.33 62.79
C THR A 5 -58.65 34.75 63.32
N HIS A 6 -57.64 33.93 63.04
CA HIS A 6 -56.21 34.09 63.34
C HIS A 6 -55.49 34.63 62.10
N PRO A 7 -54.42 35.44 62.23
CA PRO A 7 -53.37 35.49 61.21
C PRO A 7 -52.06 34.87 61.72
N ALA A 8 -51.32 34.31 60.76
CA ALA A 8 -50.13 33.49 60.92
C ALA A 8 -48.86 34.32 61.21
N GLY A 9 -47.98 33.76 62.06
CA GLY A 9 -46.62 34.26 62.26
C GLY A 9 -45.64 33.71 61.21
N PRO A 10 -44.47 34.35 61.01
CA PRO A 10 -43.43 33.85 60.11
C PRO A 10 -42.56 32.79 60.81
N PRO A 11 -42.09 31.74 60.12
CA PRO A 11 -41.12 30.81 60.71
C PRO A 11 -39.69 31.31 60.55
N LEU A 12 -38.93 31.18 61.63
CA LEU A 12 -37.47 31.16 61.68
C LEU A 12 -36.98 29.71 61.76
N GLY A 13 -35.85 29.42 61.10
CA GLY A 13 -35.05 28.21 61.27
C GLY A 13 -34.80 27.47 59.94
N ALA A 14 -33.66 26.83 59.69
CA ALA A 14 -32.40 26.70 60.41
C ALA A 14 -31.39 26.08 59.42
N ASP A 15 -30.10 26.39 59.60
CA ASP A 15 -28.99 25.63 59.00
C ASP A 15 -29.03 24.15 59.40
N ARG A 16 -28.70 23.26 58.45
CA ARG A 16 -27.85 22.07 58.69
C ARG A 16 -27.43 21.37 57.40
N ASP A 17 -26.12 21.17 57.34
CA ASP A 17 -25.22 20.36 56.52
C ASP A 17 -25.76 19.01 55.98
N GLY A 18 -25.28 18.60 54.78
CA GLY A 18 -25.60 17.29 54.19
C GLY A 18 -25.24 17.09 52.71
N THR A 19 -23.98 16.76 52.48
CA THR A 19 -23.32 16.02 51.37
C THR A 19 -24.12 15.36 50.24
N ASP A 20 -23.49 15.41 49.05
CA ASP A 20 -23.37 14.38 47.99
C ASP A 20 -24.42 14.31 46.86
N GLY A 21 -23.95 14.33 45.60
CA GLY A 21 -24.83 14.17 44.43
C GLY A 21 -24.37 14.70 43.08
N THR A 22 -23.26 14.16 42.57
CA THR A 22 -23.05 13.77 41.16
C THR A 22 -22.94 14.85 40.06
N ASP A 23 -21.69 15.16 39.74
CA ASP A 23 -21.05 15.13 38.41
C ASP A 23 -21.97 15.09 37.19
N GLY A 24 -22.05 16.22 36.49
CA GLY A 24 -22.74 16.30 35.23
C GLY A 24 -22.21 17.37 34.30
N THR A 25 -20.89 17.49 34.08
CA THR A 25 -20.36 18.34 32.98
C THR A 25 -18.93 18.09 32.46
N ASP A 26 -18.19 17.05 32.86
CA ASP A 26 -16.76 16.90 32.43
C ASP A 26 -16.50 15.74 31.44
N ALA A 27 -17.43 15.46 30.52
CA ALA A 27 -17.21 14.47 29.44
C ALA A 27 -16.90 15.12 28.08
N ALA A 28 -16.49 16.39 28.04
CA ALA A 28 -16.05 17.07 26.84
C ALA A 28 -14.52 17.01 26.69
N GLY A 29 -14.02 15.94 26.08
CA GLY A 29 -12.75 15.97 25.37
C GLY A 29 -11.48 15.92 26.23
N ALA A 30 -11.34 14.91 27.09
CA ALA A 30 -10.02 14.49 27.53
C ALA A 30 -9.23 14.00 26.30
N ARG A 31 -8.43 14.89 25.70
CA ARG A 31 -7.50 14.57 24.64
C ARG A 31 -6.53 13.53 25.20
N ALA A 32 -6.81 12.25 24.96
CA ALA A 32 -6.04 11.13 25.50
C ALA A 32 -4.54 11.46 25.42
N VAL A 33 -3.91 11.63 26.59
CA VAL A 33 -2.51 12.02 26.67
C VAL A 33 -1.72 10.92 25.97
N LYS A 34 -1.04 11.27 24.89
CA LYS A 34 -0.23 10.29 24.15
C LYS A 34 0.87 9.77 25.09
N PRO A 35 1.01 8.45 25.24
CA PRO A 35 2.04 7.91 26.11
C PRO A 35 3.42 8.38 25.64
N ARG A 36 4.25 8.84 26.58
CA ARG A 36 5.58 9.39 26.27
C ARG A 36 6.49 8.38 25.58
N TRP A 37 6.23 7.08 25.78
CA TRP A 37 6.95 5.98 25.15
C TRP A 37 6.58 5.75 23.67
N GLU A 38 5.46 6.28 23.18
CA GLU A 38 4.97 5.99 21.82
C GLU A 38 5.98 6.38 20.74
N ARG A 39 6.51 7.61 20.84
CA ARG A 39 7.47 8.14 19.88
C ARG A 39 8.80 7.37 19.87
N PRO A 40 9.49 7.18 21.01
CA PRO A 40 10.73 6.41 21.00
C PRO A 40 10.52 4.96 20.59
N ALA A 41 9.40 4.32 20.98
CA ALA A 41 9.11 2.95 20.57
C ALA A 41 8.84 2.82 19.06
N TYR A 42 8.15 3.79 18.46
CA TYR A 42 7.97 3.86 17.00
C TYR A 42 9.31 3.95 16.27
N TRP A 43 10.20 4.85 16.69
CA TRP A 43 11.53 4.96 16.08
C TRP A 43 12.37 3.71 16.32
N GLY A 44 12.31 3.12 17.52
CA GLY A 44 12.94 1.85 17.83
C GLY A 44 12.48 0.74 16.89
N LEU A 45 11.17 0.63 16.64
CA LEU A 45 10.60 -0.32 15.67
C LEU A 45 11.16 -0.09 14.26
N LEU A 46 11.24 1.17 13.79
CA LEU A 46 11.77 1.47 12.46
C LEU A 46 13.27 1.18 12.35
N VAL A 47 14.05 1.44 13.41
CA VAL A 47 15.47 1.09 13.45
C VAL A 47 15.64 -0.43 13.40
N VAL A 48 14.85 -1.18 14.17
CA VAL A 48 14.87 -2.65 14.13
C VAL A 48 14.51 -3.15 12.72
N ALA A 49 13.44 -2.64 12.11
CA ALA A 49 13.07 -3.01 10.74
C ALA A 49 14.18 -2.66 9.74
N ALA A 50 14.80 -1.48 9.87
CA ALA A 50 15.90 -1.06 9.01
C ALA A 50 17.12 -1.99 9.17
N VAL A 51 17.50 -2.36 10.39
CA VAL A 51 18.57 -3.33 10.63
C VAL A 51 18.23 -4.67 9.99
N LEU A 52 17.03 -5.21 10.24
CA LEU A 52 16.61 -6.50 9.66
C LEU A 52 16.62 -6.50 8.13
N TYR A 53 16.18 -5.41 7.50
CA TYR A 53 16.05 -5.33 6.05
C TYR A 53 17.34 -4.90 5.34
N LEU A 54 18.24 -4.16 5.98
CA LEU A 54 19.49 -3.67 5.36
C LEU A 54 20.73 -4.49 5.73
N TRP A 55 20.72 -5.22 6.84
CA TRP A 55 21.89 -5.96 7.30
C TRP A 55 22.29 -7.07 6.33
N GLY A 56 23.54 -7.08 5.85
CA GLY A 56 24.02 -8.11 4.94
C GLY A 56 23.25 -8.18 3.61
N LEU A 57 22.71 -7.06 3.13
CA LEU A 57 21.84 -7.03 1.94
C LEU A 57 22.53 -7.59 0.67
N GLY A 58 23.85 -7.44 0.56
CA GLY A 58 24.63 -8.00 -0.54
C GLY A 58 24.69 -9.53 -0.59
N ALA A 59 24.29 -10.23 0.49
CA ALA A 59 24.34 -11.69 0.56
C ALA A 59 23.43 -12.37 -0.48
N SER A 60 22.40 -11.67 -0.97
CA SER A 60 21.48 -12.16 -2.01
C SER A 60 22.00 -11.97 -3.44
N GLY A 61 23.24 -11.47 -3.62
CA GLY A 61 23.80 -11.17 -4.93
C GLY A 61 22.89 -10.21 -5.70
N TYR A 62 22.64 -10.51 -6.97
CA TYR A 62 21.72 -9.74 -7.82
C TYR A 62 20.24 -10.14 -7.65
N ALA A 63 19.89 -10.96 -6.64
CA ALA A 63 18.53 -11.43 -6.38
C ALA A 63 17.88 -11.99 -7.67
N ASN A 64 16.79 -11.41 -8.15
CA ASN A 64 16.23 -11.70 -9.46
C ASN A 64 17.08 -11.05 -10.55
N SER A 65 17.85 -11.85 -11.29
CA SER A 65 18.70 -11.36 -12.39
C SER A 65 17.92 -10.65 -13.49
N PHE A 66 16.66 -11.04 -13.74
CA PHE A 66 15.80 -10.44 -14.74
C PHE A 66 15.49 -8.97 -14.43
N TYR A 67 15.10 -8.67 -13.19
CA TYR A 67 14.86 -7.29 -12.76
C TYR A 67 16.15 -6.50 -12.49
N SER A 68 17.23 -7.18 -12.10
CA SER A 68 18.55 -6.56 -11.96
C SER A 68 19.14 -6.07 -13.29
N ALA A 69 18.96 -6.85 -14.37
CA ALA A 69 19.35 -6.43 -15.71
C ALA A 69 18.60 -5.16 -16.14
N ALA A 70 17.30 -5.08 -15.85
CA ALA A 70 16.52 -3.87 -16.15
C ALA A 70 16.94 -2.66 -15.30
N ALA A 71 17.30 -2.86 -14.03
CA ALA A 71 17.87 -1.80 -13.19
C ALA A 71 19.23 -1.31 -13.74
N GLN A 72 20.09 -2.23 -14.20
CA GLN A 72 21.35 -1.90 -14.86
C GLN A 72 21.12 -1.09 -16.15
N ALA A 73 20.20 -1.55 -17.00
CA ALA A 73 19.84 -0.86 -18.24
C ALA A 73 19.30 0.55 -17.99
N GLY A 74 18.42 0.71 -16.99
CA GLY A 74 17.91 2.01 -16.56
C GLY A 74 18.97 2.93 -15.96
N GLY A 75 19.99 2.36 -15.32
CA GLY A 75 21.18 3.07 -14.87
C GLY A 75 21.95 3.71 -16.04
N ALA A 76 22.07 2.99 -17.16
CA ALA A 76 22.81 3.45 -18.34
C ALA A 76 21.99 4.34 -19.29
N SER A 77 20.68 4.09 -19.46
CA SER A 77 19.84 4.74 -20.47
C SER A 77 18.52 5.23 -19.89
N TRP A 78 18.19 6.51 -20.08
CA TRP A 78 16.91 7.09 -19.65
C TRP A 78 15.71 6.48 -20.37
N LYS A 79 15.89 6.00 -21.60
CA LYS A 79 14.83 5.34 -22.35
C LYS A 79 14.56 3.93 -21.78
N ALA A 80 15.62 3.17 -21.52
CA ALA A 80 15.51 1.88 -20.84
C ALA A 80 14.91 2.03 -19.43
N PHE A 81 15.30 3.09 -18.72
CA PHE A 81 14.74 3.47 -17.43
C PHE A 81 13.23 3.74 -17.50
N LEU A 82 12.81 4.56 -18.48
CA LEU A 82 11.40 4.93 -18.64
C LEU A 82 10.52 3.72 -18.93
N PHE A 83 10.98 2.79 -19.77
CA PHE A 83 10.19 1.62 -20.19
C PHE A 83 10.37 0.37 -19.33
N GLY A 84 11.40 0.31 -18.48
CA GLY A 84 11.76 -0.92 -17.78
C GLY A 84 12.36 -1.96 -18.71
N SER A 85 13.25 -1.52 -19.60
CA SER A 85 13.91 -2.38 -20.60
C SER A 85 14.94 -3.30 -19.97
N LEU A 86 15.03 -4.53 -20.47
CA LEU A 86 15.97 -5.55 -20.01
C LEU A 86 17.43 -5.18 -20.35
N ASP A 87 17.62 -4.41 -21.42
CA ASP A 87 18.93 -3.98 -21.93
C ASP A 87 18.96 -2.47 -22.24
N ALA A 88 20.17 -1.88 -22.25
CA ALA A 88 20.35 -0.45 -22.48
C ALA A 88 20.10 -0.01 -23.94
N GLY A 89 20.22 -0.95 -24.89
CA GLY A 89 19.83 -0.78 -26.29
C GLY A 89 18.31 -0.71 -26.47
N ASN A 90 17.55 -1.01 -25.41
CA ASN A 90 16.11 -0.83 -25.33
C ASN A 90 15.37 -1.73 -26.35
N ALA A 91 15.78 -3.00 -26.44
CA ALA A 91 15.19 -3.97 -27.36
C ALA A 91 13.87 -4.53 -26.81
N ILE A 92 13.81 -4.89 -25.52
CA ILE A 92 12.64 -5.52 -24.89
C ILE A 92 12.45 -5.07 -23.44
N THR A 93 11.19 -4.94 -22.98
CA THR A 93 10.85 -4.67 -21.57
C THR A 93 10.85 -5.93 -20.72
N VAL A 94 10.89 -5.77 -19.40
CA VAL A 94 10.44 -6.83 -18.49
C VAL A 94 8.93 -7.06 -18.60
N ASP A 95 8.44 -8.10 -17.93
CA ASP A 95 7.03 -8.53 -17.91
C ASP A 95 6.12 -7.71 -16.99
N LYS A 96 6.59 -6.55 -16.52
CA LYS A 96 5.89 -5.68 -15.57
C LYS A 96 6.06 -4.23 -15.98
N PRO A 97 5.09 -3.36 -15.64
CA PRO A 97 5.30 -1.93 -15.75
C PRO A 97 6.44 -1.45 -14.83
N PRO A 98 7.08 -0.32 -15.17
CA PRO A 98 8.43 -0.04 -14.72
C PRO A 98 8.53 0.69 -13.37
N ALA A 99 7.42 0.99 -12.68
CA ALA A 99 7.49 1.80 -11.45
C ALA A 99 8.31 1.14 -10.34
N ALA A 100 8.28 -0.19 -10.22
CA ALA A 100 9.15 -0.92 -9.28
C ALA A 100 10.65 -0.83 -9.65
N LEU A 101 10.96 -0.64 -10.93
CA LEU A 101 12.32 -0.58 -11.43
C LEU A 101 12.92 0.82 -11.29
N TRP A 102 12.12 1.88 -11.35
CA TRP A 102 12.62 3.26 -11.31
C TRP A 102 13.49 3.56 -10.06
N PRO A 103 13.11 3.18 -8.82
CA PRO A 103 13.96 3.42 -7.67
C PRO A 103 15.30 2.67 -7.74
N MET A 104 15.30 1.45 -8.29
CA MET A 104 16.52 0.65 -8.47
C MET A 104 17.41 1.23 -9.57
N GLY A 105 16.83 1.59 -10.72
CA GLY A 105 17.56 2.19 -11.84
C GLY A 105 18.18 3.54 -11.45
N LEU A 106 17.48 4.37 -10.67
CA LEU A 106 18.03 5.62 -10.14
C LEU A 106 19.18 5.35 -9.17
N SER A 107 19.02 4.39 -8.26
CA SER A 107 20.07 4.01 -7.32
C SER A 107 21.32 3.52 -8.06
N VAL A 108 21.17 2.64 -9.05
CA VAL A 108 22.27 2.18 -9.91
C VAL A 108 22.91 3.34 -10.68
N ARG A 109 22.11 4.30 -11.16
CA ARG A 109 22.63 5.47 -11.87
C ARG A 109 23.47 6.39 -10.98
N LEU A 110 23.08 6.54 -9.71
CA LEU A 110 23.74 7.42 -8.75
C LEU A 110 25.00 6.78 -8.14
N PHE A 111 24.96 5.47 -7.90
CA PHE A 111 25.97 4.76 -7.09
C PHE A 111 26.71 3.65 -7.84
N GLY A 112 26.45 3.49 -9.14
CA GLY A 112 26.96 2.40 -9.95
C GLY A 112 26.20 1.08 -9.73
N LEU A 113 26.48 0.10 -10.58
CA LEU A 113 25.87 -1.22 -10.47
C LEU A 113 26.46 -1.98 -9.28
N GLY A 114 25.57 -2.52 -8.45
CA GLY A 114 25.92 -3.50 -7.44
C GLY A 114 24.68 -4.01 -6.71
N SER A 115 24.86 -5.12 -5.99
CA SER A 115 23.78 -5.80 -5.28
C SER A 115 23.03 -4.89 -4.32
N TRP A 116 23.76 -4.14 -3.48
CA TRP A 116 23.13 -3.29 -2.48
C TRP A 116 22.42 -2.09 -3.11
N GLN A 117 22.95 -1.53 -4.19
CA GLN A 117 22.34 -0.40 -4.90
C GLN A 117 20.95 -0.78 -5.43
N ILE A 118 20.80 -2.01 -5.93
CA ILE A 118 19.52 -2.53 -6.41
C ILE A 118 18.57 -2.80 -5.24
N LEU A 119 19.07 -3.37 -4.14
CA LEU A 119 18.23 -3.88 -3.07
C LEU A 119 17.87 -2.84 -1.98
N VAL A 120 18.70 -1.82 -1.75
CA VAL A 120 18.44 -0.78 -0.73
C VAL A 120 17.09 -0.09 -0.94
N PRO A 121 16.71 0.33 -2.17
CA PRO A 121 15.39 0.91 -2.39
C PRO A 121 14.24 0.01 -1.93
N GLN A 122 14.35 -1.31 -2.15
CA GLN A 122 13.34 -2.29 -1.75
C GLN A 122 13.26 -2.41 -0.22
N ALA A 123 14.40 -2.50 0.45
CA ALA A 123 14.49 -2.56 1.90
C ALA A 123 13.90 -1.30 2.56
N LEU A 124 14.17 -0.11 1.99
CA LEU A 124 13.61 1.16 2.46
C LEU A 124 12.09 1.23 2.27
N MET A 125 11.55 0.67 1.18
CA MET A 125 10.10 0.53 1.01
C MET A 125 9.50 -0.42 2.06
N GLY A 126 10.22 -1.47 2.44
CA GLY A 126 9.85 -2.34 3.56
C GLY A 126 9.74 -1.60 4.88
N VAL A 127 10.75 -0.78 5.24
CA VAL A 127 10.70 0.08 6.42
C VAL A 127 9.54 1.07 6.34
N GLY A 128 9.32 1.67 5.17
CA GLY A 128 8.17 2.53 4.91
C GLY A 128 6.84 1.80 5.12
N THR A 129 6.74 0.54 4.72
CA THR A 129 5.53 -0.28 4.90
C THR A 129 5.25 -0.50 6.39
N VAL A 130 6.28 -0.84 7.17
CA VAL A 130 6.18 -0.95 8.64
C VAL A 130 5.70 0.36 9.27
N ALA A 131 6.25 1.50 8.82
CA ALA A 131 5.86 2.82 9.30
C ALA A 131 4.38 3.15 9.04
N VAL A 132 3.90 2.91 7.81
CA VAL A 132 2.51 3.17 7.43
C VAL A 132 1.57 2.18 8.10
N LEU A 133 1.95 0.91 8.24
CA LEU A 133 1.14 -0.10 8.94
C LEU A 133 0.96 0.27 10.41
N PHE A 134 2.05 0.65 11.10
CA PHE A 134 1.99 1.20 12.46
C PHE A 134 1.01 2.38 12.51
N ALA A 135 1.14 3.33 11.57
CA ALA A 135 0.29 4.51 11.52
C ALA A 135 -1.19 4.18 11.26
N ALA A 136 -1.50 3.15 10.48
CA ALA A 136 -2.85 2.69 10.21
C ALA A 136 -3.48 2.05 11.45
N VAL A 137 -2.80 1.05 12.02
CA VAL A 137 -3.33 0.27 13.15
C VAL A 137 -3.44 1.12 14.41
N ARG A 138 -2.43 1.98 14.68
CA ARG A 138 -2.44 2.80 15.89
C ARG A 138 -3.64 3.72 15.99
N ARG A 139 -4.19 4.15 14.85
CA ARG A 139 -5.30 5.12 14.81
C ARG A 139 -6.59 4.53 15.33
N ARG A 140 -6.83 3.24 15.09
CA ARG A 140 -8.05 2.56 15.48
C ARG A 140 -7.92 1.79 16.78
N PHE A 141 -6.73 1.26 17.07
CA PHE A 141 -6.49 0.32 18.17
C PHE A 141 -5.44 0.79 19.18
N GLY A 142 -4.92 2.01 19.03
CA GLY A 142 -3.93 2.59 19.93
C GLY A 142 -2.47 2.17 19.65
N PRO A 143 -1.51 2.83 20.30
CA PRO A 143 -0.08 2.73 19.96
C PRO A 143 0.50 1.33 20.17
N ALA A 144 0.04 0.58 21.16
CA ALA A 144 0.53 -0.78 21.43
C ALA A 144 0.17 -1.75 20.30
N ALA A 145 -1.07 -1.71 19.81
CA ALA A 145 -1.50 -2.51 18.66
C ALA A 145 -0.75 -2.11 17.39
N GLY A 146 -0.47 -0.82 17.20
CA GLY A 146 0.37 -0.32 16.12
C GLY A 146 1.79 -0.92 16.17
N LEU A 147 2.43 -0.91 17.34
CA LEU A 147 3.76 -1.51 17.52
C LEU A 147 3.73 -3.00 17.23
N LEU A 148 2.72 -3.72 17.74
CA LEU A 148 2.57 -5.14 17.51
C LEU A 148 2.41 -5.45 16.02
N ALA A 149 1.54 -4.74 15.31
CA ALA A 149 1.34 -4.96 13.88
C ALA A 149 2.62 -4.69 13.07
N GLY A 150 3.31 -3.59 13.36
CA GLY A 150 4.58 -3.28 12.70
C GLY A 150 5.68 -4.28 13.03
N ALA A 151 5.79 -4.73 14.29
CA ALA A 151 6.75 -5.75 14.70
C ALA A 151 6.47 -7.10 14.06
N LEU A 152 5.20 -7.52 13.98
CA LEU A 152 4.81 -8.75 13.30
C LEU A 152 5.20 -8.71 11.82
N LEU A 153 4.93 -7.61 11.11
CA LEU A 153 5.38 -7.45 9.72
C LEU A 153 6.91 -7.46 9.62
N ALA A 154 7.61 -6.74 10.50
CA ALA A 154 9.07 -6.65 10.53
C ALA A 154 9.74 -8.02 10.72
N LEU A 155 9.17 -8.85 11.61
CA LEU A 155 9.71 -10.14 12.02
C LEU A 155 9.18 -11.32 11.19
N THR A 156 8.21 -11.10 10.31
CA THR A 156 7.70 -12.16 9.44
C THR A 156 8.77 -12.55 8.41
N PRO A 157 9.29 -13.80 8.41
CA PRO A 157 10.44 -14.17 7.58
C PRO A 157 10.19 -14.00 6.08
N VAL A 158 8.99 -14.37 5.60
CA VAL A 158 8.63 -14.19 4.18
C VAL A 158 8.58 -12.72 3.77
N ALA A 159 8.13 -11.82 4.66
CA ALA A 159 8.13 -10.39 4.40
C ALA A 159 9.56 -9.83 4.40
N ALA A 160 10.40 -10.26 5.35
CA ALA A 160 11.80 -9.86 5.41
C ALA A 160 12.56 -10.29 4.13
N LEU A 161 12.35 -11.52 3.65
CA LEU A 161 12.93 -11.99 2.39
C LEU A 161 12.40 -11.18 1.20
N MET A 162 11.09 -10.94 1.13
CA MET A 162 10.45 -10.17 0.07
C MET A 162 11.01 -8.75 -0.05
N PHE A 163 11.16 -8.01 1.06
CA PHE A 163 11.70 -6.64 1.05
C PHE A 163 13.21 -6.59 0.78
N ARG A 164 13.90 -7.72 0.90
CA ARG A 164 15.32 -7.89 0.56
C ARG A 164 15.53 -8.47 -0.84
N PHE A 165 14.47 -8.55 -1.63
CA PHE A 165 14.48 -9.03 -3.01
C PHE A 165 14.02 -7.91 -3.95
N ASN A 166 14.42 -7.97 -5.22
CA ASN A 166 14.16 -6.93 -6.23
C ASN A 166 12.92 -7.21 -7.10
N ASN A 167 11.99 -8.01 -6.59
CA ASN A 167 10.68 -8.18 -7.21
C ASN A 167 9.81 -6.93 -6.97
N PRO A 168 8.73 -6.71 -7.74
CA PRO A 168 7.86 -5.53 -7.60
C PRO A 168 7.08 -5.46 -6.27
N ASP A 169 7.17 -6.50 -5.44
CA ASP A 169 6.36 -6.70 -4.24
C ASP A 169 6.63 -5.67 -3.13
N ALA A 170 7.85 -5.15 -2.98
CA ALA A 170 8.14 -4.16 -1.93
C ALA A 170 7.39 -2.85 -2.16
N LEU A 171 7.47 -2.30 -3.38
CA LEU A 171 6.74 -1.08 -3.76
C LEU A 171 5.23 -1.32 -3.71
N LEU A 172 4.77 -2.48 -4.20
CA LEU A 172 3.36 -2.82 -4.17
C LEU A 172 2.83 -2.86 -2.74
N CYS A 173 3.53 -3.54 -1.82
CA CYS A 173 3.12 -3.65 -0.43
C CYS A 173 3.01 -2.28 0.24
N LEU A 174 4.02 -1.42 0.04
CA LEU A 174 4.01 -0.04 0.54
C LEU A 174 2.79 0.74 0.02
N LEU A 175 2.53 0.68 -1.28
CA LEU A 175 1.40 1.38 -1.91
C LEU A 175 0.05 0.84 -1.45
N MET A 176 -0.10 -0.48 -1.26
CA MET A 176 -1.35 -1.08 -0.78
C MET A 176 -1.64 -0.71 0.66
N VAL A 177 -0.64 -0.74 1.54
CA VAL A 177 -0.79 -0.32 2.94
C VAL A 177 -1.06 1.19 3.03
N ALA A 178 -0.43 2.00 2.18
CA ALA A 178 -0.73 3.42 2.05
C ALA A 178 -2.15 3.70 1.51
N ALA A 179 -2.63 2.94 0.53
CA ALA A 179 -3.99 3.04 0.03
C ALA A 179 -5.02 2.71 1.13
N LEU A 180 -4.80 1.63 1.88
CA LEU A 180 -5.60 1.26 3.05
C LEU A 180 -5.62 2.37 4.11
N TYR A 181 -4.45 2.95 4.41
CA TYR A 181 -4.34 4.10 5.31
C TYR A 181 -5.17 5.30 4.80
N GLY A 182 -5.09 5.60 3.51
CA GLY A 182 -5.89 6.64 2.86
C GLY A 182 -7.39 6.40 2.98
N VAL A 183 -7.86 5.18 2.68
CA VAL A 183 -9.28 4.82 2.80
C VAL A 183 -9.74 4.92 4.26
N GLN A 184 -8.97 4.41 5.23
CA GLN A 184 -9.28 4.55 6.65
C GLN A 184 -9.43 6.01 7.07
N ARG A 185 -8.50 6.88 6.63
CA ARG A 185 -8.56 8.33 6.89
C ARG A 185 -9.74 9.01 6.19
N ALA A 186 -10.14 8.52 5.03
CA ALA A 186 -11.30 9.04 4.32
C ALA A 186 -12.61 8.64 5.03
N LEU A 187 -12.67 7.45 5.64
CA LEU A 187 -13.83 6.95 6.38
C LEU A 187 -14.10 7.69 7.69
N GLU A 188 -13.10 8.30 8.32
CA GLU A 188 -13.28 9.01 9.59
C GLU A 188 -14.20 10.24 9.45
N ASP A 189 -13.94 11.12 8.47
CA ASP A 189 -14.71 12.37 8.29
C ASP A 189 -15.09 12.65 6.81
N ALA A 190 -15.17 11.62 5.97
CA ALA A 190 -15.47 11.75 4.53
C ALA A 190 -14.56 12.75 3.77
N ARG A 191 -13.27 12.79 4.13
CA ARG A 191 -12.29 13.74 3.57
C ARG A 191 -11.79 13.28 2.20
N THR A 192 -12.16 13.99 1.14
CA THR A 192 -11.83 13.65 -0.26
C THR A 192 -10.34 13.46 -0.49
N LYS A 193 -9.47 14.31 0.07
CA LYS A 193 -8.02 14.25 -0.16
C LYS A 193 -7.38 12.89 0.15
N TRP A 194 -7.89 12.18 1.15
CA TRP A 194 -7.37 10.87 1.52
C TRP A 194 -7.82 9.77 0.57
N LEU A 195 -8.99 9.93 -0.04
CA LEU A 195 -9.45 9.07 -1.11
C LEU A 195 -8.68 9.34 -2.41
N LEU A 196 -8.33 10.60 -2.69
CA LEU A 196 -7.43 10.93 -3.82
C LEU A 196 -6.04 10.34 -3.62
N PHE A 197 -5.52 10.40 -2.40
CA PHE A 197 -4.27 9.72 -2.04
C PHE A 197 -4.37 8.20 -2.26
N ALA A 198 -5.47 7.55 -1.87
CA ALA A 198 -5.68 6.14 -2.17
C ALA A 198 -5.74 5.87 -3.68
N GLY A 199 -6.43 6.71 -4.45
CA GLY A 199 -6.45 6.65 -5.92
C GLY A 199 -5.05 6.77 -6.52
N LEU A 200 -4.23 7.71 -6.04
CA LEU A 200 -2.83 7.86 -6.43
C LEU A 200 -2.05 6.56 -6.17
N CYS A 201 -2.16 5.99 -4.97
CA CYS A 201 -1.52 4.73 -4.62
C CYS A 201 -1.96 3.56 -5.51
N PHE A 202 -3.24 3.46 -5.86
CA PHE A 202 -3.74 2.42 -6.77
C PHE A 202 -3.25 2.59 -8.21
N GLY A 203 -3.10 3.82 -8.71
CA GLY A 203 -2.56 4.04 -10.05
C GLY A 203 -1.06 3.79 -10.12
N LEU A 204 -0.29 4.19 -9.10
CA LEU A 204 1.12 3.78 -8.98
C LEU A 204 1.27 2.27 -8.76
N GLY A 205 0.33 1.65 -8.04
CA GLY A 205 0.26 0.21 -7.84
C GLY A 205 0.02 -0.53 -9.15
N PHE A 206 -0.83 0.02 -10.02
CA PHE A 206 -1.02 -0.49 -11.37
C PHE A 206 0.30 -0.42 -12.18
N LEU A 207 1.06 0.67 -12.08
CA LEU A 207 2.39 0.77 -12.70
C LEU A 207 3.48 -0.08 -12.03
N THR A 208 3.15 -0.74 -10.92
CA THR A 208 4.03 -1.66 -10.22
C THR A 208 3.73 -3.11 -10.58
N LYS A 209 2.45 -3.52 -10.53
CA LYS A 209 2.03 -4.92 -10.72
C LYS A 209 0.66 -5.07 -11.39
N THR A 210 0.25 -4.11 -12.23
CA THR A 210 -0.99 -4.17 -13.04
C THR A 210 -2.25 -4.50 -12.23
N LEU A 211 -3.12 -5.39 -12.73
CA LEU A 211 -4.40 -5.76 -12.13
C LEU A 211 -4.27 -6.39 -10.73
N GLN A 212 -3.11 -6.96 -10.39
CA GLN A 212 -2.88 -7.48 -9.03
C GLN A 212 -3.01 -6.37 -7.97
N ALA A 213 -2.62 -5.14 -8.29
CA ALA A 213 -2.78 -4.00 -7.38
C ALA A 213 -4.25 -3.63 -7.15
N TRP A 214 -5.15 -4.01 -8.05
CA TRP A 214 -6.57 -3.67 -7.97
C TRP A 214 -7.42 -4.77 -7.33
N LEU A 215 -6.82 -5.88 -6.91
CA LEU A 215 -7.57 -6.98 -6.27
C LEU A 215 -8.35 -6.52 -5.03
N ILE A 216 -7.77 -5.64 -4.22
CA ILE A 216 -8.41 -5.10 -3.01
C ILE A 216 -9.27 -3.85 -3.28
N LEU A 217 -9.26 -3.31 -4.50
CA LEU A 217 -9.94 -2.06 -4.82
C LEU A 217 -11.47 -2.19 -4.75
N PRO A 218 -12.13 -3.20 -5.34
CA PRO A 218 -13.58 -3.36 -5.26
C PRO A 218 -14.13 -3.42 -3.83
N PRO A 219 -13.60 -4.26 -2.90
CA PRO A 219 -14.12 -4.30 -1.54
C PRO A 219 -13.88 -2.97 -0.80
N LEU A 220 -12.77 -2.27 -1.03
CA LEU A 220 -12.53 -0.96 -0.40
C LEU A 220 -13.45 0.14 -0.92
N ALA A 221 -13.72 0.16 -2.23
CA ALA A 221 -14.69 1.07 -2.81
C ALA A 221 -16.08 0.82 -2.22
N LEU A 222 -16.50 -0.45 -2.10
CA LEU A 222 -17.76 -0.84 -1.49
C LEU A 222 -17.84 -0.39 -0.02
N VAL A 223 -16.81 -0.66 0.78
CA VAL A 223 -16.74 -0.19 2.16
C VAL A 223 -16.88 1.33 2.25
N TYR A 224 -16.26 2.09 1.33
CA TYR A 224 -16.43 3.54 1.30
C TYR A 224 -17.85 3.97 0.92
N VAL A 225 -18.46 3.36 -0.10
CA VAL A 225 -19.84 3.64 -0.49
C VAL A 225 -20.81 3.38 0.66
N VAL A 226 -20.60 2.32 1.43
CA VAL A 226 -21.53 1.91 2.50
C VAL A 226 -21.28 2.68 3.80
N CYS A 227 -20.02 2.83 4.21
CA CYS A 227 -19.68 3.27 5.58
C CYS A 227 -19.26 4.74 5.69
N ALA A 228 -18.93 5.44 4.60
CA ALA A 228 -18.40 6.80 4.71
C ALA A 228 -19.46 7.79 5.27
N PRO A 229 -19.10 8.73 6.17
CA PRO A 229 -20.04 9.66 6.80
C PRO A 229 -20.40 10.84 5.88
N ALA A 230 -20.92 10.55 4.68
CA ALA A 230 -21.39 11.53 3.69
C ALA A 230 -22.70 11.08 3.05
N ARG A 231 -23.40 11.96 2.31
CA ARG A 231 -24.55 11.55 1.49
C ARG A 231 -24.09 10.73 0.28
N LEU A 232 -24.89 9.78 -0.18
CA LEU A 232 -24.54 8.85 -1.26
C LEU A 232 -24.00 9.55 -2.53
N PRO A 233 -24.62 10.62 -3.08
CA PRO A 233 -24.09 11.29 -4.27
C PRO A 233 -22.66 11.83 -4.08
N ARG A 234 -22.36 12.31 -2.86
CA ARG A 234 -21.01 12.78 -2.51
C ARG A 234 -20.02 11.62 -2.44
N ARG A 235 -20.40 10.47 -1.87
CA ARG A 235 -19.54 9.27 -1.84
C ARG A 235 -19.18 8.82 -3.25
N ILE A 236 -20.16 8.78 -4.15
CA ILE A 236 -19.96 8.43 -5.57
C ILE A 236 -19.06 9.45 -6.26
N GLY A 237 -19.31 10.75 -6.10
CA GLY A 237 -18.45 11.79 -6.68
C GLY A 237 -17.00 11.74 -6.17
N GLN A 238 -16.81 11.43 -4.89
CA GLN A 238 -15.48 11.24 -4.30
C GLN A 238 -14.76 10.03 -4.89
N LEU A 239 -15.46 8.90 -5.06
CA LEU A 239 -14.91 7.71 -5.70
C LEU A 239 -14.61 7.94 -7.18
N ALA A 240 -15.47 8.67 -7.90
CA ALA A 240 -15.21 9.05 -9.29
C ALA A 240 -13.94 9.91 -9.40
N LEU A 241 -13.75 10.88 -8.50
CA LEU A 241 -12.55 11.71 -8.48
C LEU A 241 -11.30 10.90 -8.10
N ALA A 242 -11.40 9.98 -7.14
CA ALA A 242 -10.31 9.08 -6.79
C ALA A 242 -9.96 8.12 -7.94
N GLY A 243 -10.98 7.63 -8.66
CA GLY A 243 -10.83 6.83 -9.88
C GLY A 243 -10.15 7.62 -10.99
N LEU A 244 -10.49 8.91 -11.17
CA LEU A 244 -9.78 9.78 -12.10
C LEU A 244 -8.32 9.94 -11.72
N VAL A 245 -8.00 10.18 -10.43
CA VAL A 245 -6.61 10.26 -9.98
C VAL A 245 -5.85 8.96 -10.23
N MET A 246 -6.48 7.81 -9.99
CA MET A 246 -5.92 6.49 -10.29
C MET A 246 -5.62 6.31 -11.79
N VAL A 247 -6.57 6.70 -12.65
CA VAL A 247 -6.40 6.63 -14.10
C VAL A 247 -5.30 7.58 -14.57
N VAL A 248 -5.22 8.79 -14.02
CA VAL A 248 -4.16 9.75 -14.40
C VAL A 248 -2.80 9.27 -13.93
N SER A 249 -2.67 8.79 -12.68
CA SER A 249 -1.38 8.38 -12.13
C SER A 249 -0.85 7.06 -12.69
N GLY A 250 -1.74 6.15 -13.11
CA GLY A 250 -1.35 4.90 -13.77
C GLY A 250 -1.37 4.98 -15.30
N GLY A 251 -2.37 5.62 -15.87
CA GLY A 251 -2.67 5.60 -17.30
C GLY A 251 -1.75 6.45 -18.17
N TRP A 252 -1.04 7.44 -17.62
CA TRP A 252 -0.12 8.27 -18.42
C TRP A 252 0.98 7.44 -19.07
N TRP A 253 1.55 6.47 -18.35
CA TRP A 253 2.61 5.61 -18.86
C TRP A 253 2.05 4.54 -19.81
N VAL A 254 0.83 4.05 -19.54
CA VAL A 254 0.12 3.15 -20.46
C VAL A 254 -0.12 3.83 -21.80
N ALA A 255 -0.62 5.07 -21.79
CA ALA A 255 -0.80 5.87 -22.99
C ALA A 255 0.53 6.09 -23.70
N LEU A 256 1.60 6.37 -22.95
CA LEU A 256 2.95 6.47 -23.52
C LEU A 256 3.37 5.17 -24.20
N ALA A 257 3.20 4.01 -23.56
CA ALA A 257 3.60 2.71 -24.12
C ALA A 257 2.80 2.33 -25.37
N GLU A 258 1.49 2.59 -25.39
CA GLU A 258 0.62 2.23 -26.52
C GLU A 258 0.70 3.21 -27.68
N LEU A 259 0.89 4.52 -27.41
CA LEU A 259 0.91 5.56 -28.44
C LEU A 259 2.31 5.83 -29.01
N TRP A 260 3.37 5.44 -28.31
CA TRP A 260 4.73 5.62 -28.81
C TRP A 260 4.99 4.71 -30.02
N PRO A 261 5.57 5.24 -31.13
CA PRO A 261 5.75 4.45 -32.35
C PRO A 261 6.51 3.15 -32.11
N ALA A 262 5.90 2.02 -32.50
CA ALA A 262 6.39 0.67 -32.20
C ALA A 262 7.85 0.43 -32.63
N ALA A 263 8.25 0.96 -33.80
CA ALA A 263 9.63 0.85 -34.30
C ALA A 263 10.67 1.62 -33.47
N SER A 264 10.23 2.49 -32.55
CA SER A 264 11.08 3.38 -31.78
C SER A 264 10.90 3.22 -30.26
N ARG A 265 10.21 2.19 -29.80
CA ARG A 265 10.08 1.80 -28.38
C ARG A 265 10.52 0.34 -28.21
N PRO A 266 10.79 -0.13 -26.98
CA PRO A 266 11.13 -1.53 -26.79
C PRO A 266 9.91 -2.41 -27.09
N TYR A 267 10.17 -3.67 -27.46
CA TYR A 267 9.14 -4.68 -27.47
C TYR A 267 8.58 -4.89 -26.06
N ILE A 268 7.27 -4.99 -25.90
CA ILE A 268 6.66 -5.25 -24.59
C ILE A 268 6.82 -6.73 -24.23
N GLY A 269 7.75 -7.02 -23.33
CA GLY A 269 8.03 -8.36 -22.84
C GLY A 269 6.81 -9.03 -22.21
N GLY A 270 6.61 -10.31 -22.52
CA GLY A 270 5.46 -11.09 -22.06
C GLY A 270 4.16 -10.88 -22.85
N SER A 271 4.14 -10.00 -23.85
CA SER A 271 3.07 -9.90 -24.85
C SER A 271 3.41 -10.70 -26.12
N GLN A 272 2.41 -11.12 -26.90
CA GLN A 272 2.62 -11.79 -28.20
C GLN A 272 2.58 -10.80 -29.37
N THR A 273 1.98 -9.62 -29.17
CA THR A 273 1.72 -8.64 -30.23
C THR A 273 2.33 -7.26 -29.95
N ASN A 274 3.34 -7.19 -29.07
CA ASN A 274 3.99 -5.94 -28.68
C ASN A 274 3.01 -4.92 -28.02
N SER A 275 2.06 -5.42 -27.23
CA SER A 275 1.04 -4.60 -26.56
C SER A 275 1.09 -4.75 -25.04
N PHE A 276 1.11 -3.62 -24.34
CA PHE A 276 1.06 -3.59 -22.88
C PHE A 276 -0.34 -3.91 -22.35
N LEU A 277 -1.39 -3.53 -23.08
CA LEU A 277 -2.76 -3.93 -22.76
C LEU A 277 -2.95 -5.45 -22.88
N GLU A 278 -2.40 -6.07 -23.94
CA GLU A 278 -2.40 -7.52 -24.08
C GLU A 278 -1.70 -8.20 -22.89
N LEU A 279 -0.51 -7.73 -22.52
CA LEU A 279 0.20 -8.22 -21.33
C LEU A 279 -0.64 -8.06 -20.05
N THR A 280 -1.28 -6.91 -19.88
CA THR A 280 -2.06 -6.55 -18.68
C THR A 280 -3.28 -7.45 -18.49
N PHE A 281 -4.07 -7.64 -19.55
CA PHE A 281 -5.30 -8.44 -19.48
C PHE A 281 -5.04 -9.93 -19.67
N GLY A 282 -4.01 -10.31 -20.42
CA GLY A 282 -3.57 -11.68 -20.65
C GLY A 282 -2.83 -12.24 -19.44
N TYR A 283 -1.53 -12.53 -19.62
CA TYR A 283 -0.70 -13.18 -18.60
C TYR A 283 -0.79 -12.51 -17.22
N ASN A 284 -0.71 -11.18 -17.12
CA ASN A 284 -0.74 -10.51 -15.82
C ASN A 284 -2.14 -10.37 -15.19
N GLY A 285 -3.19 -10.72 -15.93
CA GLY A 285 -4.58 -10.54 -15.57
C GLY A 285 -5.36 -11.85 -15.54
N PHE A 286 -6.21 -12.05 -16.54
CA PHE A 286 -7.10 -13.22 -16.63
C PHE A 286 -6.35 -14.54 -16.79
N GLY A 287 -5.13 -14.50 -17.33
CA GLY A 287 -4.23 -15.66 -17.41
C GLY A 287 -3.97 -16.29 -16.04
N ARG A 288 -3.85 -15.49 -14.97
CA ARG A 288 -3.64 -15.99 -13.59
C ARG A 288 -4.86 -16.67 -12.98
N ILE A 289 -6.06 -16.37 -13.49
CA ILE A 289 -7.31 -16.99 -13.02
C ILE A 289 -7.59 -18.27 -13.81
N THR A 290 -7.29 -18.25 -15.10
CA THR A 290 -7.56 -19.35 -16.03
C THR A 290 -6.44 -20.38 -16.11
N GLY A 291 -5.24 -20.04 -15.61
CA GLY A 291 -4.02 -20.83 -15.76
C GLY A 291 -3.35 -20.71 -17.14
N ASN A 292 -3.94 -19.95 -18.08
CA ASN A 292 -3.35 -19.71 -19.40
C ASN A 292 -2.32 -18.57 -19.32
N GLU A 293 -1.11 -18.90 -18.86
CA GLU A 293 -0.03 -17.95 -18.63
C GLU A 293 0.92 -17.79 -19.85
N THR A 294 0.37 -17.77 -21.07
CA THR A 294 1.17 -17.57 -22.29
C THR A 294 1.96 -16.26 -22.21
N GLY A 295 3.28 -16.33 -22.38
CA GLY A 295 4.19 -15.17 -22.23
C GLY A 295 4.77 -14.97 -20.83
N SER A 296 4.48 -15.86 -19.87
CA SER A 296 5.04 -15.83 -18.52
C SER A 296 6.55 -16.00 -18.49
N VAL A 297 7.25 -15.09 -17.81
CA VAL A 297 8.69 -15.17 -17.53
C VAL A 297 8.89 -15.66 -16.10
N GLY A 298 8.56 -16.93 -15.84
CA GLY A 298 8.67 -17.50 -14.50
C GLY A 298 8.00 -18.85 -14.23
N GLY A 299 7.56 -19.58 -15.25
CA GLY A 299 6.93 -20.90 -15.09
C GLY A 299 7.77 -21.99 -15.75
N GLY A 300 8.42 -22.83 -14.96
CA GLY A 300 8.91 -24.12 -15.43
C GLY A 300 7.73 -25.04 -15.77
N ALA A 301 7.82 -25.66 -16.96
CA ALA A 301 7.01 -26.76 -17.52
C ALA A 301 5.54 -26.46 -17.93
N PRO A 302 5.19 -26.62 -19.23
CA PRO A 302 3.83 -26.83 -19.64
C PRO A 302 3.41 -28.27 -19.32
N GLY A 303 2.29 -28.45 -18.59
CA GLY A 303 1.57 -29.73 -18.55
C GLY A 303 1.94 -30.70 -17.43
N GLY A 304 1.35 -30.50 -16.26
CA GLY A 304 1.12 -31.55 -15.26
C GLY A 304 -0.37 -31.64 -14.96
N GLY A 305 -1.15 -32.21 -15.88
CA GLY A 305 -2.58 -32.43 -15.66
C GLY A 305 -2.84 -33.49 -14.57
N PRO A 306 -3.98 -33.45 -13.87
CA PRO A 306 -4.34 -34.46 -12.90
C PRO A 306 -4.92 -35.69 -13.62
N GLY A 307 -4.14 -36.76 -13.75
CA GLY A 307 -4.66 -38.04 -14.25
C GLY A 307 -3.58 -39.04 -14.67
N GLY A 308 -3.43 -40.12 -13.90
CA GLY A 308 -2.60 -41.26 -14.27
C GLY A 308 -2.28 -42.15 -13.08
N GLY A 309 -3.27 -42.91 -12.59
CA GLY A 309 -3.00 -44.01 -11.66
C GLY A 309 -2.25 -45.15 -12.35
N GLY A 310 -1.47 -45.91 -11.58
CA GLY A 310 -0.97 -47.22 -12.03
C GLY A 310 0.34 -47.71 -11.42
N GLY A 311 0.29 -48.19 -10.17
CA GLY A 311 0.94 -49.45 -9.74
C GLY A 311 2.47 -49.54 -9.53
N PRO A 312 2.93 -50.52 -8.72
CA PRO A 312 4.28 -50.55 -8.14
C PRO A 312 5.27 -51.43 -8.94
N GLY A 313 6.56 -51.17 -8.74
CA GLY A 313 7.69 -52.01 -9.15
C GLY A 313 8.91 -51.66 -8.30
#